data_AF-A0A8L8KC60-F1
#
_entry.id   AF-A0A8L8KC60-F1
#
_cell.length_a   1.000
_cell.length_b   1.000
_cell.length_c   1.000
_cell.angle_alpha   90.00
_cell.angle_beta   90.00
_cell.angle_gamma   90.00
#
_symmetry.space_group_name_H-M   'P 1'
#
loop_
_entity.id
_entity.type
_entity.pdbx_description
1 polymer ?
#
loop_
_entity_poly.entity_id
_entity_poly.type
_entity_poly.pdbx_seq_one_letter_code
_entity_poly.pdbx_strand_id
1 'polypeptide(L)'
;LKLGLSVEPESFDSVTVFFSDVVSFTQLSAKGSPLQVVSLLNSLYTIFDSIIDSHDVYKVETIGDGYLCASGLPRRNGNQHIKEICSMSLKFMKALVGFRVPHLPNEEINLRIGFHSGSVVAGVVGLTMPRYCLFGDAVNTASRMESNGKLKKKKEAYTKWQITRAPEHLTVYRKLKRLAKAVVVKDGDGYPIRETGQATVREVRHPAGQGMA
;
A
#
# COMPACT_ATOMS: atom_id res chain seq x y z
N LEU A 1 17.49 23.90 5.87
CA LEU A 1 16.91 23.71 7.22
C LEU A 1 17.88 23.91 8.37
N LYS A 2 18.97 23.11 8.53
CA LYS A 2 19.95 23.31 9.63
C LYS A 2 20.71 24.65 9.61
N LEU A 3 20.56 25.44 8.54
CA LEU A 3 21.18 26.76 8.34
C LEU A 3 20.15 27.90 8.21
N GLY A 4 18.87 27.68 8.54
CA GLY A 4 17.82 28.70 8.37
C GLY A 4 17.37 28.95 6.93
N LEU A 5 17.95 28.25 5.94
CA LEU A 5 17.59 28.35 4.53
C LEU A 5 16.26 27.63 4.24
N SER A 6 15.35 28.35 3.55
CA SER A 6 14.11 27.81 2.97
C SER A 6 14.44 26.75 1.92
N VAL A 7 13.60 25.72 1.84
CA VAL A 7 13.66 24.74 0.75
C VAL A 7 12.53 25.11 -0.20
N GLU A 8 12.89 25.52 -1.41
CA GLU A 8 11.90 25.83 -2.44
C GLU A 8 11.05 24.60 -2.76
N PRO A 9 9.72 24.73 -2.87
CA PRO A 9 8.87 23.64 -3.32
C PRO A 9 9.24 23.17 -4.72
N GLU A 10 9.23 21.86 -4.95
CA GLU A 10 9.52 21.23 -6.23
C GLU A 10 8.32 20.43 -6.73
N SER A 11 8.02 20.51 -8.03
CA SER A 11 6.98 19.71 -8.68
C SER A 11 7.56 18.43 -9.26
N PHE A 12 6.97 17.29 -8.94
CA PHE A 12 7.35 15.97 -9.43
C PHE A 12 6.21 15.36 -10.26
N ASP A 13 6.45 15.07 -11.54
CA ASP A 13 5.40 14.60 -12.46
C ASP A 13 5.09 13.10 -12.33
N SER A 14 6.03 12.32 -11.79
CA SER A 14 5.96 10.86 -11.76
C SER A 14 6.36 10.32 -10.39
N VAL A 15 5.36 10.20 -9.51
CA VAL A 15 5.51 9.74 -8.13
C VAL A 15 4.43 8.72 -7.84
N THR A 16 4.75 7.66 -7.12
CA THR A 16 3.74 6.79 -6.49
C THR A 16 3.68 7.08 -5.00
N VAL A 17 2.52 7.55 -4.55
CA VAL A 17 2.22 7.81 -3.13
C VAL A 17 1.55 6.58 -2.54
N PHE A 18 1.95 6.20 -1.33
CA PHE A 18 1.47 5.04 -0.58
C PHE A 18 0.94 5.49 0.78
N PHE A 19 -0.23 4.96 1.14
CA PHE A 19 -0.83 5.06 2.47
C PHE A 19 -1.07 3.65 3.01
N SER A 20 -0.85 3.48 4.30
CA SER A 20 -1.31 2.31 5.04
C SER A 20 -1.95 2.67 6.37
N ASP A 21 -2.74 1.75 6.91
CA ASP A 21 -3.44 1.85 8.19
C ASP A 21 -3.55 0.44 8.82
N VAL A 22 -3.38 0.32 10.14
CA VAL A 22 -3.57 -0.98 10.81
C VAL A 22 -5.05 -1.16 11.10
N VAL A 23 -5.57 -2.23 10.54
CA VAL A 23 -6.99 -2.55 10.64
C VAL A 23 -7.40 -2.77 12.09
N SER A 24 -8.41 -2.03 12.52
CA SER A 24 -8.99 -2.13 13.86
C SER A 24 -7.97 -1.87 14.98
N PHE A 25 -6.93 -1.06 14.72
CA PHE A 25 -5.91 -0.76 15.73
C PHE A 25 -6.50 -0.22 17.03
N THR A 26 -7.51 0.66 16.98
CA THR A 26 -8.21 1.15 18.17
C THR A 26 -8.80 0.03 19.04
N GLN A 27 -9.36 -1.01 18.42
CA GLN A 27 -9.94 -2.15 19.16
C GLN A 27 -8.85 -3.04 19.74
N LEU A 28 -7.74 -3.20 19.01
CA LEU A 28 -6.61 -4.00 19.45
C LEU A 28 -5.88 -3.31 20.61
N SER A 29 -5.65 -2.00 20.52
CA SER A 29 -4.98 -1.21 21.54
C SER A 29 -5.79 -1.14 22.84
N ALA A 30 -7.11 -1.15 22.76
CA ALA A 30 -8.00 -1.22 23.92
C ALA A 30 -7.89 -2.53 24.72
N LYS A 31 -7.32 -3.60 24.15
CA LYS A 31 -7.14 -4.91 24.81
C LYS A 31 -5.79 -5.06 25.52
N GLY A 32 -4.90 -4.07 25.41
CA GLY A 32 -3.57 -4.08 26.02
C GLY A 32 -3.38 -2.92 27.00
N SER A 33 -2.46 -3.09 27.94
CA SER A 33 -1.96 -1.95 28.72
C SER A 33 -1.21 -0.95 27.83
N PRO A 34 -1.10 0.34 28.20
CA PRO A 34 -0.36 1.32 27.41
C PRO A 34 1.07 0.87 27.07
N LEU A 35 1.77 0.22 28.00
CA LEU A 35 3.11 -0.32 27.77
C LEU A 35 3.13 -1.43 26.70
N GLN A 36 2.14 -2.32 26.72
CA GLN A 36 2.00 -3.39 25.73
C GLN A 36 1.66 -2.84 24.33
N VAL A 37 0.82 -1.81 24.26
CA VAL A 37 0.48 -1.13 22.99
C VAL A 37 1.71 -0.45 22.39
N VAL A 38 2.50 0.25 23.21
CA VAL A 38 3.75 0.88 22.76
C VAL A 38 4.76 -0.17 22.27
N SER A 39 4.91 -1.28 23.00
CA SER A 39 5.79 -2.38 22.60
C SER A 39 5.37 -3.02 21.27
N LEU A 40 4.05 -3.19 21.05
CA LEU A 40 3.49 -3.65 19.79
C LEU A 40 3.80 -2.69 18.64
N LEU A 41 3.52 -1.39 18.82
CA LEU A 41 3.79 -0.38 17.81
C LEU A 41 5.27 -0.34 17.43
N ASN A 42 6.17 -0.36 18.42
CA ASN A 42 7.61 -0.40 18.17
C ASN A 42 8.03 -1.65 17.39
N SER A 43 7.43 -2.81 17.68
CA SER A 43 7.72 -4.05 16.95
C SER A 43 7.27 -3.96 15.49
N LEU A 44 6.07 -3.41 15.24
CA LEU A 44 5.56 -3.18 13.88
C LEU A 44 6.43 -2.17 13.13
N TYR A 45 6.74 -1.03 13.75
CA TYR A 45 7.54 0.03 13.14
C TYR A 45 8.96 -0.43 12.82
N THR A 46 9.59 -1.24 13.67
CA THR A 46 10.91 -1.80 13.40
C THR A 46 10.90 -2.65 12.13
N ILE A 47 9.89 -3.52 11.97
CA ILE A 47 9.74 -4.36 10.79
C ILE A 47 9.44 -3.50 9.55
N PHE A 48 8.53 -2.54 9.68
CA PHE A 48 8.11 -1.72 8.56
C PHE A 48 9.22 -0.78 8.08
N ASP A 49 9.91 -0.11 9.00
CA ASP A 49 11.03 0.78 8.68
C ASP A 49 12.16 -0.01 8.00
N SER A 50 12.49 -1.21 8.49
CA SER A 50 13.46 -2.09 7.82
C SER A 50 13.06 -2.47 6.40
N ILE A 51 11.76 -2.70 6.16
CA ILE A 51 11.24 -2.98 4.82
C ILE A 51 11.33 -1.74 3.93
N ILE A 52 10.95 -0.57 4.43
CA ILE A 52 11.02 0.70 3.69
C ILE A 52 12.47 1.00 3.29
N ASP A 53 13.40 0.91 4.23
CA ASP A 53 14.84 1.16 4.02
C ASP A 53 15.46 0.24 2.96
N SER A 54 14.88 -0.94 2.73
CA SER A 54 15.32 -1.89 1.70
C SER A 54 14.83 -1.58 0.28
N HIS A 55 14.12 -0.47 0.07
CA HIS A 55 13.57 -0.05 -1.22
C HIS A 55 13.90 1.42 -1.51
N ASP A 56 13.80 1.80 -2.78
CA ASP A 56 13.90 3.22 -3.17
C ASP A 56 12.55 3.93 -2.89
N VAL A 57 12.26 4.08 -1.60
CA VAL A 57 11.03 4.67 -1.05
C VAL A 57 11.38 5.65 0.05
N TYR A 58 10.82 6.83 -0.02
CA TYR A 58 10.93 7.85 1.01
C TYR A 58 9.74 7.76 1.98
N LYS A 59 10.03 7.55 3.27
CA LYS A 59 9.06 7.68 4.37
C LYS A 59 8.80 9.16 4.63
N VAL A 60 7.60 9.63 4.33
CA VAL A 60 7.20 11.03 4.50
C VAL A 60 6.89 11.29 5.97
N GLU A 61 5.91 10.57 6.51
CA GLU A 61 5.53 10.65 7.91
C GLU A 61 4.74 9.41 8.34
N THR A 62 4.60 9.24 9.65
CA THR A 62 3.66 8.31 10.27
C THR A 62 2.33 9.01 10.50
N ILE A 63 1.22 8.37 10.14
CA ILE A 63 -0.13 8.91 10.35
C ILE A 63 -0.89 7.92 11.23
N GLY A 64 -1.02 8.25 12.52
CA GLY A 64 -1.58 7.32 13.50
C GLY A 64 -0.72 6.05 13.62
N ASP A 65 -1.33 4.90 13.37
CA ASP A 65 -0.75 3.55 13.29
C ASP A 65 -0.32 3.16 11.87
N GLY A 66 -0.44 4.09 10.92
CA GLY A 66 -0.17 3.94 9.51
C GLY A 66 1.05 4.70 9.01
N TYR A 67 1.34 4.54 7.71
CA TYR A 67 2.49 5.15 7.04
C TYR A 67 2.07 5.91 5.78
N LEU A 68 2.65 7.08 5.61
CA LEU A 68 2.71 7.79 4.33
C LEU A 68 4.12 7.67 3.75
N CYS A 69 4.21 7.03 2.60
CA CYS A 69 5.46 6.83 1.87
C CYS A 69 5.30 7.26 0.41
N ALA A 70 6.41 7.55 -0.27
CA ALA A 70 6.40 7.85 -1.69
C ALA A 70 7.68 7.36 -2.37
N SER A 71 7.59 7.00 -3.65
CA SER A 71 8.74 6.73 -4.51
C SER A 71 8.67 7.62 -5.75
N GLY A 72 9.83 7.92 -6.35
CA GLY A 72 9.97 8.95 -7.39
C GLY A 72 10.25 10.35 -6.82
N LEU A 73 10.36 10.45 -5.49
CA LEU A 73 10.79 11.62 -4.74
C LEU A 73 11.52 11.19 -3.46
N PRO A 74 12.36 12.06 -2.84
CA PRO A 74 12.83 13.34 -3.38
C PRO A 74 13.76 13.14 -4.58
N ARG A 75 14.23 11.91 -4.84
CA ARG A 75 14.99 11.55 -6.03
C ARG A 75 14.06 10.93 -7.08
N ARG A 76 14.09 11.48 -8.29
CA ARG A 76 13.36 10.92 -9.44
C ARG A 76 14.00 9.61 -9.85
N ASN A 77 13.18 8.60 -10.12
CA ASN A 77 13.65 7.25 -10.52
C ASN A 77 12.95 6.73 -11.79
N GLY A 78 12.46 7.65 -12.63
CA GLY A 78 11.72 7.29 -13.85
C GLY A 78 10.48 6.47 -13.51
N ASN A 79 10.20 5.40 -14.25
CA ASN A 79 9.02 4.55 -13.99
C ASN A 79 9.20 3.54 -12.84
N GLN A 80 10.34 3.55 -12.14
CA GLN A 80 10.61 2.56 -11.08
C GLN A 80 9.77 2.80 -9.83
N HIS A 81 9.29 4.02 -9.59
CA HIS A 81 8.49 4.35 -8.42
C HIS A 81 7.32 3.40 -8.17
N ILE A 82 6.66 2.96 -9.24
CA ILE A 82 5.54 2.02 -9.17
C ILE A 82 6.02 0.68 -8.64
N LYS A 83 7.13 0.17 -9.19
CA LYS A 83 7.69 -1.14 -8.84
C LYS A 83 8.14 -1.17 -7.37
N GLU A 84 8.79 -0.11 -6.91
CA GLU A 84 9.30 0.01 -5.54
C GLU A 84 8.16 -0.03 -4.52
N ILE A 85 7.13 0.81 -4.70
CA ILE A 85 5.95 0.81 -3.82
C ILE A 85 5.22 -0.53 -3.84
N CYS A 86 5.10 -1.15 -5.01
CA CYS A 86 4.46 -2.45 -5.13
C CYS A 86 5.25 -3.58 -4.45
N SER A 87 6.58 -3.59 -4.59
CA SER A 87 7.46 -4.54 -3.93
C SER A 87 7.43 -4.39 -2.41
N MET A 88 7.52 -3.14 -1.94
CA MET A 88 7.40 -2.79 -0.51
C MET A 88 6.05 -3.28 0.05
N SER A 89 4.94 -2.99 -0.64
CA SER A 89 3.60 -3.43 -0.24
C SER A 89 3.52 -4.94 -0.06
N LEU A 90 4.10 -5.72 -0.99
CA LEU A 90 4.14 -7.18 -0.86
C LEU A 90 4.99 -7.64 0.34
N LYS A 91 6.12 -6.98 0.61
CA LYS A 91 6.96 -7.32 1.77
C LYS A 91 6.24 -7.03 3.09
N PHE A 92 5.49 -5.93 3.20
CA PHE A 92 4.64 -5.67 4.37
C PHE A 92 3.63 -6.79 4.60
N MET A 93 2.87 -7.15 3.56
CA MET A 93 1.86 -8.22 3.67
C MET A 93 2.50 -9.55 4.10
N LYS A 94 3.68 -9.88 3.55
CA LYS A 94 4.43 -11.09 3.96
C LYS A 94 4.91 -11.04 5.40
N ALA A 95 5.45 -9.92 5.84
CA ALA A 95 6.01 -9.79 7.19
C ALA A 95 4.93 -9.91 8.28
N LEU A 96 3.67 -9.59 7.94
CA LEU A 96 2.54 -9.78 8.85
C LEU A 96 2.00 -11.22 8.87
N VAL A 97 2.29 -12.04 7.84
CA VAL A 97 1.96 -13.47 7.84
C VAL A 97 2.88 -14.18 8.83
N GLY A 98 2.43 -14.30 10.07
CA GLY A 98 3.20 -14.90 11.17
C GLY A 98 3.64 -13.91 12.24
N PHE A 99 3.37 -12.62 12.07
CA PHE A 99 3.50 -11.68 13.17
C PHE A 99 2.56 -12.09 14.31
N ARG A 100 3.06 -12.08 15.54
CA ARG A 100 2.31 -12.44 16.75
C ARG A 100 2.40 -11.30 17.72
N VAL A 101 1.25 -10.91 18.27
CA VAL A 101 1.19 -9.94 19.35
C VAL A 101 1.41 -10.71 20.67
N PRO A 102 2.51 -10.49 21.41
CA PRO A 102 2.84 -11.33 22.57
C PRO A 102 1.73 -11.37 23.64
N HIS A 103 1.05 -10.24 23.85
CA HIS A 103 -0.03 -10.11 24.82
C HIS A 103 -1.42 -10.49 24.25
N LEU A 104 -1.52 -10.74 22.93
CA LEU A 104 -2.75 -11.12 22.23
C LEU A 104 -2.44 -12.19 21.16
N PRO A 105 -2.04 -13.41 21.56
CA PRO A 105 -1.48 -14.42 20.65
C PRO A 105 -2.47 -14.91 19.57
N ASN A 106 -3.77 -14.74 19.82
CA ASN A 106 -4.86 -15.12 18.90
C ASN A 106 -5.29 -13.97 17.96
N GLU A 107 -4.79 -12.76 18.18
CA GLU A 107 -5.11 -11.61 17.33
C GLU A 107 -4.13 -11.54 16.16
N GLU A 108 -4.68 -11.25 14.98
CA GLU A 108 -3.89 -11.04 13.78
C GLU A 108 -3.88 -9.56 13.40
N ILE A 109 -2.67 -9.02 13.18
CA ILE A 109 -2.50 -7.69 12.64
C ILE A 109 -2.74 -7.74 11.13
N ASN A 110 -3.67 -6.94 10.65
CA ASN A 110 -3.96 -6.77 9.23
C ASN A 110 -3.66 -5.33 8.84
N LEU A 111 -3.09 -5.15 7.64
CA LEU A 111 -2.77 -3.83 7.10
C LEU A 111 -3.69 -3.50 5.94
N ARG A 112 -4.21 -2.29 5.93
CA ARG A 112 -4.87 -1.69 4.77
C ARG A 112 -3.84 -0.88 4.00
N ILE A 113 -3.87 -0.99 2.68
CA ILE A 113 -2.92 -0.32 1.79
C ILE A 113 -3.69 0.35 0.66
N GLY A 114 -3.35 1.60 0.36
CA GLY A 114 -3.75 2.31 -0.84
C GLY A 114 -2.57 3.06 -1.44
N PHE A 115 -2.41 3.01 -2.76
CA PHE A 115 -1.36 3.77 -3.44
C PHE A 115 -1.83 4.27 -4.79
N HIS A 116 -1.36 5.44 -5.20
CA HIS A 116 -1.71 6.04 -6.48
C HIS A 116 -0.49 6.72 -7.09
N SER A 117 -0.38 6.67 -8.41
CA SER A 117 0.69 7.37 -9.13
C SER A 117 0.15 8.61 -9.81
N GLY A 118 0.90 9.70 -9.75
CA GLY A 118 0.58 10.94 -10.42
C GLY A 118 1.56 12.05 -10.03
N SER A 119 1.28 13.26 -10.49
CA SER A 119 2.07 14.43 -10.14
C SER A 119 1.83 14.88 -8.70
N VAL A 120 2.88 15.33 -8.02
CA VAL A 120 2.81 15.93 -6.69
C VAL A 120 3.72 17.14 -6.61
N VAL A 121 3.38 18.09 -5.74
CA VAL A 121 4.30 19.15 -5.30
C VAL A 121 4.82 18.75 -3.93
N ALA A 122 6.14 18.81 -3.74
CA ALA A 122 6.76 18.51 -2.46
C ALA A 122 7.55 19.72 -1.97
N GLY A 123 7.54 19.96 -0.66
CA GLY A 123 8.25 21.10 -0.08
C GLY A 123 8.36 20.98 1.43
N VAL A 124 9.19 21.83 2.03
CA VAL A 124 9.31 21.86 3.49
C VAL A 124 8.42 22.94 4.07
N VAL A 125 7.54 22.54 4.98
CA VAL A 125 6.60 23.43 5.67
C VAL A 125 6.95 23.53 7.15
N GLY A 126 6.88 24.75 7.70
CA GLY A 126 7.14 25.03 9.11
C GLY A 126 8.58 25.48 9.39
N LEU A 127 8.72 26.49 10.26
CA LEU A 127 10.03 27.05 10.64
C LEU A 127 10.60 26.35 11.87
N THR A 128 9.79 26.14 12.90
CA THR A 128 10.23 25.52 14.18
C THR A 128 10.35 24.01 14.08
N MET A 129 9.40 23.36 13.40
CA MET A 129 9.39 21.91 13.15
C MET A 129 9.17 21.67 11.66
N PRO A 130 10.23 21.78 10.85
CA PRO A 130 10.11 21.62 9.41
C PRO A 130 9.70 20.20 9.05
N ARG A 131 8.66 20.07 8.21
CA ARG A 131 8.16 18.79 7.69
C ARG A 131 8.21 18.79 6.17
N TYR A 132 8.68 17.69 5.59
CA TYR A 132 8.60 17.48 4.15
C TYR A 132 7.18 17.03 3.81
N CYS A 133 6.41 17.91 3.16
CA CYS A 133 5.00 17.70 2.88
C CYS A 133 4.78 17.42 1.39
N LEU A 134 3.80 16.58 1.09
CA LEU A 134 3.35 16.28 -0.28
C LEU A 134 1.96 16.87 -0.52
N PHE A 135 1.78 17.51 -1.66
CA PHE A 135 0.54 18.13 -2.09
C PHE A 135 0.16 17.66 -3.50
N GLY A 136 -1.13 17.60 -3.78
CA GLY A 136 -1.68 17.27 -5.10
C GLY A 136 -2.72 16.15 -5.06
N ASP A 137 -3.46 16.02 -6.16
CA ASP A 137 -4.58 15.07 -6.27
C ASP A 137 -4.14 13.61 -6.14
N ALA A 138 -2.89 13.30 -6.46
CA ALA A 138 -2.35 11.96 -6.29
C ALA A 138 -2.31 11.53 -4.81
N VAL A 139 -1.97 12.46 -3.91
CA VAL A 139 -1.96 12.22 -2.46
C VAL A 139 -3.38 11.94 -1.95
N ASN A 140 -4.33 12.80 -2.32
CA ASN A 140 -5.74 12.67 -1.95
C ASN A 140 -6.35 11.36 -2.49
N THR A 141 -5.98 10.97 -3.70
CA THR A 141 -6.46 9.74 -4.33
C THR A 141 -5.87 8.50 -3.67
N ALA A 142 -4.57 8.50 -3.34
CA ALA A 142 -3.95 7.40 -2.59
C ALA A 142 -4.58 7.22 -1.20
N SER A 143 -4.83 8.32 -0.47
CA SER A 143 -5.54 8.29 0.81
C SER A 143 -6.98 7.75 0.68
N ARG A 144 -7.71 8.16 -0.35
CA ARG A 144 -9.04 7.59 -0.64
C ARG A 144 -8.99 6.12 -1.01
N MET A 145 -7.94 5.66 -1.68
CA MET A 145 -7.77 4.24 -2.01
C MET A 145 -7.56 3.38 -0.76
N GLU A 146 -6.79 3.89 0.21
CA GLU A 146 -6.58 3.25 1.50
C GLU A 146 -7.93 3.20 2.26
N SER A 147 -8.51 4.35 2.56
CA SER A 147 -9.72 4.45 3.39
C SER A 147 -10.94 3.72 2.82
N ASN A 148 -11.12 3.71 1.49
CA ASN A 148 -12.22 2.99 0.84
C ASN A 148 -12.00 1.47 0.73
N GLY A 149 -10.84 0.94 1.11
CA GLY A 149 -10.59 -0.50 1.23
C GLY A 149 -11.47 -1.14 2.30
N LYS A 150 -12.76 -1.38 2.01
CA LYS A 150 -13.68 -2.04 2.96
C LYS A 150 -13.14 -3.42 3.33
N LEU A 151 -12.99 -3.66 4.62
CA LEU A 151 -12.93 -5.00 5.18
C LEU A 151 -14.28 -5.67 4.97
N LYS A 152 -14.34 -6.53 3.97
CA LYS A 152 -15.17 -7.71 4.11
C LYS A 152 -14.23 -8.92 4.00
N LYS A 153 -14.49 -9.92 4.83
CA LYS A 153 -13.83 -11.24 5.00
C LYS A 153 -12.49 -11.37 4.25
N LYS A 154 -11.33 -11.49 4.93
CA LYS A 154 -9.94 -11.71 4.44
C LYS A 154 -9.69 -11.90 2.93
N LYS A 155 -10.51 -12.68 2.20
CA LYS A 155 -10.60 -12.73 0.72
C LYS A 155 -11.03 -11.41 0.00
N GLU A 156 -11.89 -10.55 0.55
CA GLU A 156 -12.47 -9.40 -0.18
C GLU A 156 -11.64 -8.10 -0.05
N ALA A 157 -10.81 -7.97 0.98
CA ALA A 157 -9.81 -6.89 1.05
C ALA A 157 -8.84 -6.93 -0.16
N TYR A 158 -8.44 -8.12 -0.60
CA TYR A 158 -7.68 -8.35 -1.83
C TYR A 158 -8.49 -8.06 -3.11
N THR A 159 -9.81 -8.25 -3.08
CA THR A 159 -10.69 -7.97 -4.23
C THR A 159 -10.89 -6.47 -4.42
N LYS A 160 -10.93 -5.67 -3.34
CA LYS A 160 -11.14 -4.21 -3.46
C LYS A 160 -9.91 -3.41 -3.91
N TRP A 161 -8.71 -4.00 -3.81
CA TRP A 161 -7.49 -3.54 -4.49
C TRP A 161 -7.66 -3.41 -6.03
N GLN A 162 -8.70 -4.02 -6.64
CA GLN A 162 -8.95 -4.03 -8.09
C GLN A 162 -9.49 -2.72 -8.70
N ILE A 163 -9.96 -1.75 -7.90
CA ILE A 163 -10.91 -0.75 -8.44
C ILE A 163 -10.26 0.54 -8.95
N THR A 164 -8.98 0.81 -8.71
CA THR A 164 -8.40 2.10 -9.11
C THR A 164 -7.76 2.09 -10.50
N ARG A 165 -8.47 2.80 -11.38
CA ARG A 165 -8.28 2.93 -12.82
C ARG A 165 -7.00 3.69 -13.18
N ALA A 166 -6.00 2.97 -13.69
CA ALA A 166 -5.06 3.45 -14.71
C ALA A 166 -4.59 2.24 -15.54
N PRO A 167 -4.66 2.26 -16.89
CA PRO A 167 -4.32 1.11 -17.73
C PRO A 167 -2.89 0.60 -17.56
N GLU A 168 -1.91 1.48 -17.36
CA GLU A 168 -0.51 1.10 -17.10
C GLU A 168 -0.32 0.35 -15.77
N HIS A 169 -1.11 0.68 -14.75
CA HIS A 169 -1.06 0.03 -13.45
C HIS A 169 -1.67 -1.39 -13.50
N LEU A 170 -2.53 -1.70 -14.47
CA LEU A 170 -3.22 -2.99 -14.57
C LEU A 170 -2.27 -4.16 -14.91
N THR A 171 -1.22 -3.91 -15.69
CA THR A 171 -0.23 -4.95 -16.04
C THR A 171 0.69 -5.28 -14.87
N VAL A 172 1.16 -4.25 -14.16
CA VAL A 172 1.93 -4.39 -12.91
C VAL A 172 1.06 -5.04 -11.84
N TYR A 173 -0.20 -4.64 -11.73
CA TYR A 173 -1.22 -5.24 -10.89
C TYR A 173 -1.39 -6.74 -11.18
N ARG A 174 -1.49 -7.15 -12.45
CA ARG A 174 -1.62 -8.57 -12.84
C ARG A 174 -0.40 -9.38 -12.43
N LYS A 175 0.80 -8.80 -12.53
CA LYS A 175 2.06 -9.43 -12.07
C LYS A 175 2.10 -9.55 -10.55
N LEU A 176 1.69 -8.51 -9.83
CA LEU A 176 1.52 -8.51 -8.37
C LEU A 176 0.48 -9.53 -7.90
N LYS A 177 -0.67 -9.63 -8.59
CA LYS A 177 -1.71 -10.65 -8.32
C LYS A 177 -1.17 -12.06 -8.49
N ARG A 178 -0.31 -12.31 -9.48
CA ARG A 178 0.37 -13.61 -9.68
C ARG A 178 1.37 -13.89 -8.56
N LEU A 179 2.18 -12.90 -8.16
CA LEU A 179 3.17 -13.04 -7.10
C LEU A 179 2.51 -13.21 -5.72
N ALA A 180 1.47 -12.44 -5.41
CA ALA A 180 0.67 -12.59 -4.20
C ALA A 180 0.00 -13.98 -4.12
N LYS A 181 -0.53 -14.49 -5.25
CA LYS A 181 -1.03 -15.88 -5.32
C LYS A 181 0.07 -16.92 -5.08
N ALA A 182 1.28 -16.74 -5.64
CA ALA A 182 2.39 -17.67 -5.45
C ALA A 182 2.90 -17.71 -4.01
N VAL A 183 2.80 -16.60 -3.28
CA VAL A 183 3.18 -16.49 -1.86
C VAL A 183 2.16 -17.17 -0.93
N VAL A 184 0.88 -17.21 -1.34
CA VAL A 184 -0.19 -17.91 -0.62
C VAL A 184 -0.14 -19.43 -0.85
N VAL A 185 0.71 -19.91 -1.76
CA VAL A 185 0.90 -21.35 -2.01
C VAL A 185 2.17 -21.82 -1.32
N LYS A 186 2.03 -22.33 -0.10
CA LYS A 186 2.71 -23.55 0.38
C LYS A 186 2.12 -23.96 1.73
N ASP A 187 1.63 -25.19 1.77
CA ASP A 187 0.96 -25.81 2.91
C ASP A 187 1.94 -26.68 3.70
N GLY A 188 1.70 -26.79 5.01
CA GLY A 188 2.41 -27.68 5.93
C GLY A 188 1.54 -28.75 6.57
N ASP A 189 0.20 -28.61 6.59
CA ASP A 189 -0.73 -29.53 7.26
C ASP A 189 -2.16 -29.47 6.65
N GLY A 190 -2.36 -29.48 5.32
CA GLY A 190 -1.91 -30.52 4.40
C GLY A 190 -3.01 -31.55 4.04
N TYR A 191 -4.19 -31.14 3.54
CA TYR A 191 -5.07 -31.96 2.65
C TYR A 191 -6.10 -31.08 1.89
N PRO A 192 -6.58 -31.50 0.70
CA PRO A 192 -6.62 -30.66 -0.49
C PRO A 192 -8.04 -30.59 -1.13
N ILE A 193 -8.11 -30.09 -2.38
CA ILE A 193 -9.11 -30.38 -3.44
C ILE A 193 -10.52 -29.72 -3.36
N ARG A 194 -11.22 -29.31 -4.46
CA ARG A 194 -11.12 -29.60 -5.91
C ARG A 194 -11.41 -28.40 -6.84
N GLU A 195 -10.77 -28.44 -8.00
CA GLU A 195 -11.15 -27.74 -9.24
C GLU A 195 -12.55 -28.14 -9.73
N THR A 196 -13.27 -27.15 -10.26
CA THR A 196 -14.01 -27.17 -11.54
C THR A 196 -14.13 -25.68 -11.94
N GLY A 197 -13.97 -25.18 -13.15
CA GLY A 197 -13.80 -25.70 -14.50
C GLY A 197 -14.24 -24.54 -15.42
N GLN A 198 -13.49 -24.30 -16.51
CA GLN A 198 -13.80 -23.40 -17.63
C GLN A 198 -13.52 -21.89 -17.48
N ALA A 199 -12.33 -21.51 -17.95
CA ALA A 199 -12.13 -20.21 -18.57
C ALA A 199 -12.76 -20.21 -19.97
N THR A 200 -13.89 -19.54 -20.14
CA THR A 200 -14.34 -19.09 -21.47
C THR A 200 -13.97 -17.63 -21.65
N VAL A 201 -12.96 -17.38 -22.47
CA VAL A 201 -12.70 -16.09 -23.09
C VAL A 201 -13.82 -15.84 -24.10
N ARG A 202 -14.67 -14.83 -23.88
CA ARG A 202 -15.50 -14.25 -24.95
C ARG A 202 -14.91 -12.89 -25.29
N GLU A 203 -14.34 -12.81 -26.49
CA GLU A 203 -14.01 -11.56 -27.17
C GLU A 203 -15.27 -10.71 -27.34
N VAL A 204 -15.22 -9.46 -26.93
CA VAL A 204 -16.21 -8.45 -27.28
C VAL A 204 -15.84 -7.92 -28.67
N ARG A 205 -16.53 -8.39 -29.71
CA ARG A 205 -16.48 -7.78 -31.04
C ARG A 205 -17.22 -6.45 -31.02
N HIS A 206 -16.61 -5.41 -31.57
CA HIS A 206 -17.26 -4.14 -31.91
C HIS A 206 -18.35 -4.36 -32.97
N PRO A 207 -19.51 -3.69 -32.89
CA PRO A 207 -20.49 -3.70 -33.96
C PRO A 207 -20.04 -2.76 -35.10
N ALA A 208 -19.71 -3.36 -36.25
CA ALA A 208 -19.76 -2.69 -37.55
C ALA A 208 -21.21 -2.74 -38.07
N GLY A 209 -21.60 -1.70 -38.81
CA GLY A 209 -22.98 -1.32 -39.07
C GLY A 209 -23.86 -2.34 -39.81
N GLN A 210 -25.16 -2.17 -39.62
CA GLN A 210 -26.19 -2.62 -40.55
C GLN A 210 -27.01 -1.40 -40.98
N GLY A 211 -26.94 -1.12 -42.28
CA GLY A 211 -27.95 -0.35 -42.97
C GLY A 211 -29.06 -1.26 -43.48
N MET A 212 -30.21 -0.62 -43.68
CA MET A 212 -31.31 -0.93 -44.60
C MET A 212 -32.23 -2.11 -44.27
N ALA A 213 -33.45 -1.75 -43.91
CA ALA A 213 -34.59 -1.93 -44.80
C ALA A 213 -35.18 -0.53 -45.10
#